data_AF-A0A353CTL2-F1
#
_entry.id   AF-A0A353CTL2-F1
#
_cell.length_a   1.000
_cell.length_b   1.000
_cell.length_c   1.000
_cell.angle_alpha   90.00
_cell.angle_beta   90.00
_cell.angle_gamma   90.00
#
_symmetry.space_group_name_H-M   'P 1'
#
loop_
_entity.id
_entity.type
_entity.pdbx_description
1 polymer ?
#
loop_
_entity_poly.entity_id
_entity_poly.type
_entity_poly.pdbx_seq_one_letter_code
_entity_poly.pdbx_strand_id
1 'polypeptide(L)'
;MSDGSFLVDCPCCKARIEVDRKTGKVLRHWDKPKVKEGTDPMAEAMKKIQEDKARLEGYFSGARDEMDKKKKDLLDKFEQEKKRIEESGEDIKPINPMDLD
;
A
#
# COMPACT_ATOMS: atom_id res chain seq x y z
N MET A 1 -5.12 -44.61 28.61
CA MET A 1 -4.22 -45.23 27.60
C MET A 1 -4.32 -44.38 26.35
N SER A 2 -3.34 -43.50 26.15
CA SER A 2 -3.36 -42.33 25.25
C SER A 2 -3.80 -42.65 23.83
N ASP A 3 -5.02 -42.24 23.45
CA ASP A 3 -5.51 -42.22 22.07
C ASP A 3 -4.81 -41.10 21.31
N GLY A 4 -3.62 -41.41 20.78
CA GLY A 4 -2.85 -40.49 19.95
C GLY A 4 -2.75 -41.04 18.52
N SER A 5 -2.81 -40.15 17.54
CA SER A 5 -2.37 -40.41 16.17
C SER A 5 -0.88 -40.03 16.02
N PHE A 6 -0.18 -40.59 15.03
CA PHE A 6 1.14 -40.12 14.62
C PHE A 6 1.13 -39.71 13.15
N LEU A 7 1.93 -38.68 12.84
CA LEU A 7 2.10 -38.19 11.48
C LEU A 7 3.35 -38.82 10.88
N VAL A 8 3.20 -39.55 9.78
CA VAL A 8 4.29 -40.20 9.04
C VAL A 8 4.27 -39.76 7.58
N ASP A 9 5.44 -39.62 6.97
CA ASP A 9 5.55 -39.30 5.55
C ASP A 9 5.45 -40.57 4.71
N CYS A 10 4.61 -40.53 3.67
CA CYS A 10 4.44 -41.67 2.77
C CYS A 10 5.67 -41.87 1.89
N PRO A 11 6.25 -43.08 1.81
CA PRO A 11 7.39 -43.35 0.92
C PRO A 11 7.04 -43.29 -0.57
N CYS A 12 5.75 -43.39 -0.95
CA CYS A 12 5.30 -43.36 -2.35
C CYS A 12 5.06 -41.94 -2.87
N CYS A 13 4.33 -41.11 -2.12
CA CYS A 13 3.91 -39.78 -2.57
C CYS A 13 4.50 -38.61 -1.76
N LYS A 14 5.32 -38.87 -0.73
CA LYS A 14 5.88 -37.86 0.20
C LYS A 14 4.83 -36.98 0.89
N ALA A 15 3.57 -37.39 0.86
CA ALA A 15 2.47 -36.74 1.52
C ALA A 15 2.45 -37.11 3.00
N ARG A 16 1.86 -36.25 3.83
CA ARG A 16 1.82 -36.45 5.27
C ARG A 16 0.57 -37.26 5.62
N ILE A 17 0.77 -38.42 6.23
CA ILE A 17 -0.29 -39.36 6.58
C ILE A 17 -0.48 -39.37 8.09
N GLU A 18 -1.72 -39.24 8.54
CA GLU A 18 -2.10 -39.43 9.93
C GLU A 18 -2.53 -40.89 10.14
N VAL A 19 -1.84 -41.58 11.06
CA VAL A 19 -2.05 -43.00 11.34
C VAL A 19 -2.46 -43.19 12.80
N ASP A 20 -3.46 -44.04 13.02
CA ASP A 20 -3.91 -44.44 14.35
C ASP A 20 -2.87 -45.35 15.04
N ARG A 21 -2.48 -45.01 16.28
CA ARG A 21 -1.43 -45.76 17.02
C ARG A 21 -1.81 -47.19 17.37
N LYS A 22 -3.09 -47.52 17.54
CA LYS A 22 -3.53 -48.84 18.02
C LYS A 22 -3.77 -49.81 16.86
N THR A 23 -4.31 -49.31 15.76
CA THR A 23 -4.77 -50.14 14.63
C THR A 23 -3.87 -50.06 13.41
N GLY A 24 -2.96 -49.07 13.35
CA GLY A 24 -2.13 -48.82 12.17
C GLY A 24 -2.93 -48.37 10.95
N LYS A 25 -4.22 -48.06 11.11
CA LYS A 25 -5.06 -47.58 10.01
C LYS A 25 -4.72 -46.14 9.68
N VAL A 26 -4.68 -45.86 8.37
CA VAL A 26 -4.57 -44.50 7.85
C VAL A 26 -5.89 -43.79 8.11
N LEU A 27 -5.85 -42.73 8.93
CA LEU A 27 -7.01 -41.89 9.22
C LEU A 27 -7.17 -40.81 8.16
N ARG A 28 -6.07 -40.15 7.77
CA ARG A 28 -6.08 -39.03 6.82
C ARG A 28 -4.82 -38.98 5.97
N HIS A 29 -5.00 -38.59 4.71
CA HIS A 29 -3.93 -38.33 3.76
C HIS A 29 -3.95 -36.84 3.43
N TRP A 30 -2.88 -36.12 3.80
CA TRP A 30 -2.74 -34.70 3.55
C TRP A 30 -1.86 -34.48 2.33
N ASP A 31 -2.46 -34.00 1.24
CA ASP A 31 -1.70 -33.58 0.07
C ASP A 31 -0.75 -32.45 0.46
N LYS A 32 0.50 -32.56 0.01
CA LYS A 32 1.50 -31.51 0.26
C LYS A 32 1.00 -30.23 -0.43
N PRO A 33 0.92 -29.08 0.27
CA PRO A 33 0.66 -27.82 -0.41
C PRO A 33 1.74 -27.66 -1.46
N LYS A 34 1.33 -27.48 -2.72
CA LYS A 34 2.24 -27.20 -3.83
C LYS A 34 2.86 -25.82 -3.58
N VAL A 35 3.90 -25.78 -2.76
CA VAL A 35 4.83 -24.66 -2.76
C VAL A 35 5.41 -24.68 -4.16
N LYS A 36 5.08 -23.69 -4.98
CA LYS A 36 5.63 -23.55 -6.33
C LYS A 36 7.14 -23.43 -6.18
N GLU A 37 7.85 -24.54 -6.30
CA GLU A 37 9.31 -24.58 -6.43
C GLU A 37 9.64 -23.91 -7.77
N GLY A 38 9.99 -22.61 -7.75
CA GLY A 38 10.38 -21.91 -8.97
C GLY A 38 10.39 -20.39 -8.92
N THR A 39 9.69 -19.75 -7.98
CA THR A 39 9.82 -18.30 -7.75
C THR A 39 10.29 -18.09 -6.32
N ASP A 40 11.50 -17.57 -6.18
CA ASP A 40 12.02 -17.13 -4.89
C ASP A 40 11.04 -16.09 -4.32
N PRO A 41 10.32 -16.39 -3.22
CA PRO A 41 9.29 -15.51 -2.68
C PRO A 41 9.83 -14.11 -2.39
N MET A 42 11.13 -14.03 -2.10
CA MET A 42 11.83 -12.80 -1.83
C MET A 42 12.01 -11.93 -3.09
N ALA A 43 12.27 -12.54 -4.24
CA ALA A 43 12.40 -11.81 -5.51
C ALA A 43 11.06 -11.22 -5.97
N GLU A 44 9.95 -11.96 -5.78
CA GLU A 44 8.61 -11.47 -6.09
C GLU A 44 8.16 -10.35 -5.12
N ALA A 45 8.49 -10.48 -3.84
CA ALA A 45 8.27 -9.43 -2.84
C ALA A 45 9.07 -8.16 -3.17
N MET A 46 10.34 -8.28 -3.56
CA MET A 46 11.17 -7.15 -3.97
C MET A 46 10.62 -6.42 -5.19
N LYS A 47 10.07 -7.15 -6.18
CA LYS A 47 9.41 -6.53 -7.35
C LYS A 47 8.18 -5.74 -6.94
N LYS A 48 7.31 -6.31 -6.09
CA LYS A 48 6.11 -5.61 -5.58
C LYS A 48 6.48 -4.33 -4.82
N ILE A 49 7.53 -4.39 -3.98
CA ILE A 49 8.01 -3.21 -3.24
C ILE A 49 8.51 -2.12 -4.20
N GLN A 50 9.22 -2.47 -5.26
CA GLN A 50 9.68 -1.49 -6.26
C GLN A 50 8.52 -0.87 -7.03
N GLU A 51 7.53 -1.67 -7.43
CA GLU A 51 6.32 -1.18 -8.11
C GLU A 51 5.52 -0.23 -7.22
N ASP A 52 5.33 -0.58 -5.94
CA ASP A 52 4.65 0.28 -4.97
C ASP A 52 5.40 1.59 -4.73
N LYS A 53 6.74 1.54 -4.67
CA LYS A 53 7.57 2.74 -4.52
C LYS A 53 7.43 3.67 -5.72
N ALA A 54 7.49 3.14 -6.94
CA ALA A 54 7.32 3.94 -8.16
C ALA A 54 5.93 4.58 -8.22
N ARG A 55 4.88 3.84 -7.82
CA ARG A 55 3.52 4.37 -7.73
C ARG A 55 3.42 5.51 -6.73
N LEU A 56 3.98 5.35 -5.53
CA LEU A 56 3.99 6.39 -4.50
C LEU A 56 4.75 7.64 -4.96
N GLU A 57 5.95 7.48 -5.52
CA GLU A 57 6.74 8.60 -6.04
C GLU A 57 5.98 9.40 -7.13
N GLY A 58 5.23 8.72 -8.00
CA GLY A 58 4.35 9.37 -8.98
C GLY A 58 3.27 10.24 -8.34
N TYR A 59 2.60 9.74 -7.28
CA TYR A 59 1.60 10.53 -6.55
C TYR A 59 2.20 11.73 -5.82
N PHE A 60 3.36 11.54 -5.16
CA PHE A 60 3.98 12.60 -4.37
C PHE A 60 4.62 13.69 -5.23
N SER A 61 5.24 13.33 -6.36
CA SER A 61 5.85 14.31 -7.27
C SER A 61 4.79 15.20 -7.93
N GLY A 62 3.75 14.60 -8.53
CA GLY A 62 2.67 15.37 -9.17
C GLY A 62 1.96 16.31 -8.20
N ALA A 63 1.64 15.84 -7.00
CA ALA A 63 0.98 16.66 -5.98
C ALA A 63 1.85 17.83 -5.49
N ARG A 64 3.16 17.62 -5.30
CA ARG A 64 4.08 18.69 -4.88
C ARG A 64 4.22 19.75 -5.96
N ASP A 65 4.45 19.35 -7.21
CA ASP A 65 4.64 20.28 -8.32
C ASP A 65 3.38 21.13 -8.57
N GLU A 66 2.20 20.53 -8.48
CA GLU A 66 0.94 21.27 -8.61
C GLU A 66 0.71 22.25 -7.46
N MET A 67 0.99 21.85 -6.21
CA MET A 67 0.86 22.74 -5.06
C MET A 67 1.84 23.92 -5.15
N ASP A 68 3.08 23.66 -5.53
CA ASP A 68 4.10 24.71 -5.68
C ASP A 68 3.76 25.69 -6.80
N LYS A 69 3.21 25.20 -7.93
CA LYS A 69 2.69 26.06 -9.01
C LYS A 69 1.53 26.92 -8.54
N LYS A 70 0.51 26.32 -7.92
CA LYS A 70 -0.64 27.05 -7.38
C LYS A 70 -0.21 28.11 -6.36
N LYS A 71 0.76 27.78 -5.50
CA LYS A 71 1.30 28.73 -4.52
C LYS A 71 1.97 29.92 -5.20
N LYS A 72 2.79 29.69 -6.22
CA LYS A 72 3.42 30.78 -6.99
C LYS A 72 2.38 31.65 -7.70
N ASP A 73 1.42 31.05 -8.41
CA ASP A 73 0.37 31.80 -9.11
C ASP A 73 -0.48 32.66 -8.15
N LEU A 74 -0.78 32.14 -6.95
CA LEU A 74 -1.52 32.89 -5.94
C LEU A 74 -0.69 34.04 -5.36
N LEU A 75 0.61 33.83 -5.11
CA LEU A 75 1.52 34.87 -4.64
C LEU A 75 1.69 35.97 -5.69
N ASP A 76 1.89 35.61 -6.95
CA ASP A 76 2.05 36.58 -8.05
C ASP A 76 0.80 37.45 -8.20
N LYS A 77 -0.40 36.84 -8.15
CA LYS A 77 -1.67 37.58 -8.18
C LYS A 77 -1.83 38.50 -6.98
N PHE A 78 -1.46 38.03 -5.79
CA PHE A 78 -1.52 38.83 -4.57
C PHE A 78 -0.57 40.03 -4.65
N GLU A 79 0.66 39.84 -5.12
CA GLU A 79 1.62 40.93 -5.31
C GLU A 79 1.17 41.93 -6.37
N GLN A 80 0.57 41.46 -7.47
CA GLN A 80 0.02 42.33 -8.51
C GLN A 80 -1.13 43.18 -7.98
N GLU A 81 -2.09 42.59 -7.28
CA GLU A 81 -3.21 43.36 -6.71
C GLU A 81 -2.74 44.30 -5.60
N LYS A 82 -1.75 43.87 -4.79
CA LYS A 82 -1.12 44.73 -3.78
C LYS A 82 -0.48 45.96 -4.43
N LYS A 83 0.30 45.79 -5.50
CA LYS A 83 0.91 46.91 -6.24
C LYS A 83 -0.17 47.82 -6.84
N ARG A 84 -1.22 47.24 -7.43
CA ARG A 84 -2.35 48.01 -7.97
C ARG A 84 -3.03 48.87 -6.91
N ILE A 85 -3.25 48.35 -5.70
CA ILE A 85 -3.84 49.09 -4.58
C ILE A 85 -2.89 50.19 -4.07
N GLU A 86 -1.58 49.88 -3.96
CA GLU A 86 -0.56 50.88 -3.60
C GLU A 86 -0.48 52.02 -4.64
N GLU A 87 -0.62 51.71 -5.93
CA GLU A 87 -0.59 52.68 -7.03
C GLU A 87 -1.90 53.47 -7.18
N SER A 88 -3.06 52.84 -6.94
CA SER A 88 -4.36 53.50 -7.03
C SER A 88 -4.71 54.33 -5.79
N GLY A 89 -4.07 54.07 -4.65
CA GLY A 89 -4.34 54.76 -3.38
C GLY A 89 -5.75 54.50 -2.84
N GLU A 90 -6.45 53.49 -3.35
CA GLU A 90 -7.79 53.09 -2.92
C GLU A 90 -7.68 52.22 -1.66
N ASP A 91 -7.68 52.86 -0.49
CA ASP A 91 -7.68 52.19 0.82
C ASP A 91 -9.11 51.66 1.14
N ILE A 92 -9.60 50.75 0.29
CA ILE A 92 -10.92 50.13 0.46
C ILE A 92 -10.72 48.87 1.28
N LYS A 93 -11.13 48.92 2.54
CA LYS A 93 -11.13 47.75 3.43
C LYS A 93 -11.89 46.60 2.75
N PRO A 94 -11.27 45.40 2.60
CA PRO A 94 -11.96 44.24 2.03
C PRO A 94 -13.25 43.96 2.80
N ILE A 95 -14.36 43.82 2.07
CA ILE A 95 -15.65 43.48 2.69
C ILE A 95 -15.55 42.08 3.27
N ASN A 96 -15.90 41.97 4.55
CA ASN A 96 -15.93 40.71 5.25
C ASN A 96 -17.03 39.82 4.63
N PRO A 97 -16.69 38.61 4.13
CA PRO A 97 -17.66 37.73 3.48
C PRO A 97 -18.77 37.25 4.42
N MET A 98 -18.61 37.38 5.74
CA MET A 98 -19.66 37.09 6.73
C MET A 98 -20.66 38.25 6.92
N ASP A 99 -20.36 39.44 6.41
CA ASP A 99 -21.25 40.62 6.43
C ASP A 99 -22.04 40.77 5.10
N LEU A 100 -21.85 39.84 4.16
CA LEU A 100 -22.59 39.73 2.90
C LEU A 100 -23.63 38.60 3.04
N ASP A 101 -24.74 38.90 3.71
CA ASP A 101 -25.92 38.00 3.83
C ASP A 101 -26.58 37.72 2.46
#